data_AF-A0AAP1RFI7-F1
#
_entry.id   AF-A0AAP1RFI7-F1
#
_cell.length_a   1.000
_cell.length_b   1.000
_cell.length_c   1.000
_cell.angle_alpha   90.00
_cell.angle_beta   90.00
_cell.angle_gamma   90.00
#
_symmetry.space_group_name_H-M   'P 1'
#
loop_
_entity.id
_entity.type
_entity.pdbx_description
1 polymer ?
#
loop_
_entity_poly.entity_id
_entity_poly.type
_entity_poly.pdbx_seq_one_letter_code
_entity_poly.pdbx_strand_id
1 'polypeptide(L)'
;MKHLEKYLILTKDRNTHFCIITFKKKTCTIINRISDENPSIKITYFDTSEAAEKAAEALLITKIKQGYKEQTQPNDLSVFSIAIKNLKTADATIFESGIKTLNELITIYYNDNKHPFTQFLGVKMKDESFVTTPILDEYFKKHINNLSPETLVAVVQMTLQNIYFNFEITSFAIAEIIKRKNIDAQLAIVSQFLKACEYYDAGHRFWSTTNQDKLIDNHFPKFQSEALLKLLEELPTDMLSGEDGDAMEALFIPALNNTKNKEIQQAILTILETYKKEYEEEGYVDDDYFEALFEEISANASNNVIKELEKITARKKNTHA
;
A
#
# COMPACT_ATOMS: atom_id res chain seq x y z
N MET A 1 27.61 -11.48 3.47
CA MET A 1 26.60 -12.37 4.07
C MET A 1 26.60 -13.68 3.29
N LYS A 2 26.63 -14.83 3.96
CA LYS A 2 26.29 -16.10 3.32
C LYS A 2 24.81 -16.04 2.93
N HIS A 3 24.45 -16.53 1.75
CA HIS A 3 23.05 -16.74 1.36
C HIS A 3 22.81 -18.24 1.48
N LEU A 4 21.91 -18.66 2.38
CA LEU A 4 21.48 -20.06 2.43
C LEU A 4 20.11 -20.17 1.77
N GLU A 5 20.07 -20.93 0.68
CA GLU A 5 18.87 -21.39 0.02
C GLU A 5 19.12 -22.83 -0.39
N LYS A 6 18.38 -23.76 0.21
CA LYS A 6 18.62 -25.19 0.08
C LYS A 6 17.34 -25.90 -0.34
N TYR A 7 17.42 -26.58 -1.47
CA TYR A 7 16.36 -27.43 -2.00
C TYR A 7 16.68 -28.89 -1.69
N LEU A 8 15.76 -29.54 -1.00
CA LEU A 8 15.93 -30.87 -0.42
C LEU A 8 14.79 -31.78 -0.90
N ILE A 9 15.11 -33.01 -1.30
CA ILE A 9 14.12 -34.02 -1.71
C ILE A 9 14.25 -35.28 -0.86
N LEU A 10 13.11 -35.86 -0.49
CA LEU A 10 13.00 -37.20 0.09
C LEU A 10 11.93 -37.99 -0.67
N THR A 11 12.28 -39.14 -1.22
CA THR A 11 11.30 -40.06 -1.82
C THR A 11 10.99 -41.16 -0.82
N LYS A 12 9.74 -41.26 -0.36
CA LYS A 12 9.29 -42.23 0.63
C LYS A 12 7.89 -42.73 0.27
N ASP A 13 7.64 -44.04 0.35
CA ASP A 13 6.31 -44.64 0.15
C ASP A 13 5.62 -44.21 -1.16
N ARG A 14 6.40 -44.12 -2.26
CA ARG A 14 6.00 -43.62 -3.59
C ARG A 14 5.62 -42.13 -3.66
N ASN A 15 5.74 -41.40 -2.56
CA ASN A 15 5.57 -39.95 -2.49
C ASN A 15 6.91 -39.23 -2.56
N THR A 16 6.93 -38.09 -3.25
CA THR A 16 8.08 -37.19 -3.26
C THR A 16 7.80 -36.02 -2.34
N HIS A 17 8.59 -35.94 -1.27
CA HIS A 17 8.58 -34.81 -0.36
C HIS A 17 9.66 -33.83 -0.83
N PHE A 18 9.33 -32.55 -0.93
CA PHE A 18 10.36 -31.52 -1.05
C PHE A 18 10.32 -30.55 0.12
N CYS A 19 11.48 -29.99 0.39
CA CYS A 19 11.69 -28.97 1.40
C CYS A 19 12.59 -27.87 0.83
N ILE A 20 12.19 -26.61 1.00
CA ILE A 20 13.06 -25.46 0.77
C ILE A 20 13.35 -24.82 2.12
N ILE A 21 14.63 -24.58 2.42
CA ILE A 21 15.05 -23.82 3.59
C ILE A 21 15.80 -22.60 3.09
N THR A 22 15.38 -21.41 3.52
CA THR A 22 16.08 -20.17 3.23
C THR A 22 16.15 -19.28 4.47
N PHE A 23 17.21 -18.48 4.58
CA PHE A 23 17.25 -17.38 5.52
C PHE A 23 17.47 -16.05 4.78
N LYS A 24 16.81 -15.01 5.29
CA LYS A 24 17.03 -13.63 4.84
C LYS A 24 16.71 -12.66 5.96
N LYS A 25 17.55 -11.62 6.12
CA LYS A 25 17.46 -10.67 7.26
C LYS A 25 17.38 -11.47 8.58
N LYS A 26 16.41 -11.17 9.44
CA LYS A 26 16.18 -11.86 10.72
C LYS A 26 15.15 -12.99 10.64
N THR A 27 15.00 -13.60 9.46
CA THR A 27 13.96 -14.61 9.21
C THR A 27 14.52 -15.90 8.64
N CYS A 28 13.93 -17.02 9.08
CA CYS A 28 14.11 -18.34 8.47
C CYS A 28 12.77 -18.77 7.88
N THR A 29 12.76 -19.13 6.61
CA THR A 29 11.58 -19.65 5.91
C THR A 29 11.80 -21.12 5.57
N ILE A 30 10.82 -21.95 5.91
CA ILE A 30 10.77 -23.35 5.50
C ILE A 30 9.50 -23.60 4.67
N ILE A 31 9.67 -24.25 3.53
CA ILE A 31 8.57 -24.73 2.70
C ILE A 31 8.59 -26.24 2.73
N ASN A 32 7.45 -26.89 2.96
CA ASN A 32 7.32 -28.34 2.84
C ASN A 32 6.13 -28.68 1.94
N ARG A 33 6.32 -29.67 1.07
CA ARG A 33 5.26 -30.25 0.24
C ARG A 33 5.42 -31.76 0.15
N ILE A 34 4.29 -32.45 0.13
CA ILE A 34 4.21 -33.88 -0.09
C ILE A 34 3.47 -34.11 -1.40
N SER A 35 4.14 -34.74 -2.37
CA SER A 35 3.56 -35.07 -3.68
C SER A 35 2.85 -33.87 -4.31
N ASP A 36 1.55 -34.02 -4.63
CA ASP A 36 0.76 -32.99 -5.31
C ASP A 36 0.05 -32.00 -4.38
N GLU A 37 0.18 -32.14 -3.05
CA GLU A 37 -0.47 -31.26 -2.08
C GLU A 37 0.00 -29.80 -2.18
N ASN A 38 -0.81 -28.86 -1.71
CA ASN A 38 -0.38 -27.46 -1.64
C ASN A 38 0.81 -27.31 -0.66
N PRO A 39 1.91 -26.65 -1.08
CA PRO A 39 3.06 -26.45 -0.22
C PRO A 39 2.71 -25.58 0.99
N SER A 40 3.12 -26.03 2.17
CA SER A 40 3.08 -25.23 3.40
C SER A 40 4.28 -24.29 3.45
N ILE A 41 4.06 -23.03 3.82
CA ILE A 41 5.12 -22.03 4.02
C ILE A 41 5.08 -21.62 5.48
N LYS A 42 6.22 -21.71 6.18
CA LYS A 42 6.36 -21.24 7.56
C LYS A 42 7.53 -20.27 7.66
N ILE A 43 7.26 -19.07 8.16
CA ILE A 43 8.24 -18.03 8.41
C ILE A 43 8.45 -17.93 9.93
N THR A 44 9.71 -17.93 10.36
CA THR A 44 10.10 -17.77 11.77
C THR A 44 10.96 -16.53 11.92
N TYR A 45 10.63 -15.67 12.89
CA TYR A 45 11.34 -14.44 13.20
C TYR A 45 12.32 -14.66 14.35
N PHE A 46 13.46 -13.97 14.27
CA PHE A 46 14.51 -14.01 15.28
C PHE A 46 14.97 -12.59 15.63
N ASP A 47 15.63 -12.43 16.77
CA ASP A 47 16.13 -11.11 17.20
C ASP A 47 17.31 -10.61 16.35
N THR A 48 18.09 -11.54 15.79
CA THR A 48 19.30 -11.25 15.00
C THR A 48 19.36 -12.09 13.72
N SER A 49 20.08 -11.59 12.71
CA SER A 49 20.34 -12.34 11.47
C SER A 49 21.16 -13.60 11.72
N GLU A 50 22.09 -13.57 12.68
CA GLU A 50 22.92 -14.72 13.05
C GLU A 50 22.08 -15.84 13.68
N ALA A 51 21.09 -15.49 14.52
CA ALA A 51 20.16 -16.46 15.09
C ALA A 51 19.30 -17.13 14.00
N ALA A 52 18.84 -16.35 13.02
CA ALA A 52 18.09 -16.88 11.88
C ALA A 52 18.94 -17.82 11.00
N GLU A 53 20.21 -17.46 10.74
CA GLU A 53 21.16 -18.31 10.01
C GLU A 53 21.41 -19.64 10.74
N LYS A 54 21.73 -19.60 12.04
CA LYS A 54 21.93 -20.81 12.86
C LYS A 54 20.69 -21.71 12.89
N ALA A 55 19.49 -21.12 12.96
CA ALA A 55 18.25 -21.88 12.91
C ALA A 55 18.05 -22.57 11.56
N ALA A 56 18.35 -21.89 10.46
CA ALA A 56 18.27 -22.45 9.12
C ALA A 56 19.28 -23.60 8.91
N GLU A 57 20.51 -23.44 9.39
CA GLU A 57 21.53 -24.50 9.38
C GLU A 57 21.11 -25.72 10.23
N ALA A 58 20.56 -25.49 11.42
CA ALA A 58 20.05 -26.56 12.28
C ALA A 58 18.89 -27.33 11.64
N LEU A 59 17.98 -26.63 10.94
CA LEU A 59 16.90 -27.25 10.16
C LEU A 59 17.45 -28.08 9.00
N LEU A 60 18.46 -27.58 8.28
CA LEU A 60 19.12 -28.31 7.20
C LEU A 60 19.73 -29.62 7.71
N ILE A 61 20.50 -29.55 8.80
CA ILE A 61 21.11 -30.74 9.43
C ILE A 61 20.03 -31.75 9.84
N THR A 62 18.94 -31.26 10.44
CA THR A 62 17.80 -32.09 10.83
C THR A 62 17.16 -32.80 9.63
N LYS A 63 16.92 -32.09 8.52
CA LYS A 63 16.34 -32.69 7.30
C LYS A 63 17.28 -33.71 6.66
N ILE A 64 18.58 -33.45 6.62
CA ILE A 64 19.58 -34.42 6.13
C ILE A 64 19.56 -35.70 6.98
N LYS A 65 19.50 -35.58 8.32
CA LYS A 65 19.36 -36.73 9.22
C LYS A 65 18.06 -37.52 9.02
N GLN A 66 17.00 -36.87 8.54
CA GLN A 66 15.74 -37.51 8.15
C GLN A 66 15.80 -38.20 6.77
N GLY A 67 16.94 -38.16 6.09
CA GLY A 67 17.16 -38.81 4.80
C GLY A 67 16.88 -37.91 3.58
N TYR A 68 16.59 -36.62 3.78
CA TYR A 68 16.51 -35.69 2.66
C TYR A 68 17.88 -35.50 2.01
N LYS A 69 17.90 -35.36 0.69
CA LYS A 69 19.09 -35.11 -0.10
C LYS A 69 19.01 -33.74 -0.75
N GLU A 70 20.09 -32.98 -0.67
CA GLU A 70 20.22 -31.72 -1.39
C GLU A 70 20.21 -31.97 -2.90
N GLN A 71 19.45 -31.16 -3.63
CA GLN A 71 19.39 -31.18 -5.08
C GLN A 71 19.45 -29.75 -5.63
N THR A 72 19.77 -29.63 -6.91
CA THR A 72 19.68 -28.35 -7.61
C THR A 72 18.23 -27.89 -7.67
N GLN A 73 17.97 -26.68 -7.18
CA GLN A 73 16.65 -26.07 -7.23
C GLN A 73 16.26 -25.78 -8.70
N PRO A 74 15.03 -26.14 -9.12
CA PRO A 74 14.53 -25.72 -10.43
C PRO A 74 14.49 -24.19 -10.55
N ASN A 75 14.86 -23.65 -11.71
CA ASN A 75 14.95 -22.19 -11.93
C ASN A 75 13.62 -21.45 -11.73
N ASP A 76 12.50 -22.12 -11.97
CA ASP A 76 11.14 -21.57 -11.84
C ASP A 76 10.57 -21.72 -10.42
N LEU A 77 11.30 -22.41 -9.52
CA LEU A 77 10.89 -22.65 -8.16
C LEU A 77 11.62 -21.66 -7.24
N SER A 78 10.83 -20.83 -6.57
CA SER A 78 11.27 -19.91 -5.51
C SER A 78 10.20 -19.82 -4.44
N VAL A 79 10.57 -19.35 -3.24
CA VAL A 79 9.61 -19.08 -2.15
C VAL A 79 8.45 -18.21 -2.63
N PHE A 80 8.74 -17.20 -3.46
CA PHE A 80 7.74 -16.31 -4.04
C PHE A 80 6.83 -17.00 -5.05
N SER A 81 7.39 -17.76 -5.99
CA SER A 81 6.60 -18.48 -6.99
C SER A 81 5.63 -19.47 -6.34
N ILE A 82 6.03 -20.06 -5.21
CA ILE A 82 5.22 -21.00 -4.43
C ILE A 82 4.10 -20.26 -3.70
N ALA A 83 4.41 -19.16 -3.00
CA ALA A 83 3.41 -18.34 -2.33
C ALA A 83 2.34 -17.82 -3.30
N ILE A 84 2.74 -17.37 -4.49
CA ILE A 84 1.81 -16.93 -5.54
C ILE A 84 0.96 -18.09 -6.05
N LYS A 85 1.55 -19.27 -6.32
CA LYS A 85 0.79 -20.45 -6.76
C LYS A 85 -0.25 -20.87 -5.71
N ASN A 86 0.02 -20.72 -4.41
CA ASN A 86 -0.92 -21.03 -3.34
C ASN A 86 -2.17 -20.15 -3.33
N LEU A 87 -2.13 -18.97 -3.97
CA LEU A 87 -3.31 -18.12 -4.15
C LEU A 87 -4.33 -18.72 -5.13
N LYS A 88 -3.96 -19.74 -5.92
CA LYS A 88 -4.88 -20.43 -6.84
C LYS A 88 -5.85 -21.35 -6.09
N THR A 89 -6.75 -20.76 -5.34
CA THR A 89 -7.74 -21.45 -4.52
C THR A 89 -9.13 -20.84 -4.69
N ALA A 90 -10.17 -21.66 -4.57
CA ALA A 90 -11.56 -21.22 -4.52
C ALA A 90 -12.02 -20.90 -3.08
N ASP A 91 -11.19 -21.18 -2.07
CA ASP A 91 -11.47 -20.92 -0.67
C ASP A 91 -10.91 -19.54 -0.27
N ALA A 92 -11.79 -18.62 0.13
CA ALA A 92 -11.43 -17.27 0.52
C ALA A 92 -10.53 -17.22 1.76
N THR A 93 -10.73 -18.11 2.74
CA THR A 93 -9.90 -18.15 3.97
C THR A 93 -8.49 -18.62 3.65
N ILE A 94 -8.34 -19.61 2.77
CA ILE A 94 -7.02 -20.04 2.28
C ILE A 94 -6.37 -18.90 1.47
N PHE A 95 -7.15 -18.20 0.64
CA PHE A 95 -6.65 -17.06 -0.13
C PHE A 95 -6.14 -15.93 0.79
N GLU A 96 -6.90 -15.55 1.82
CA GLU A 96 -6.49 -14.54 2.80
C GLU A 96 -5.21 -14.92 3.53
N SER A 97 -5.12 -16.16 4.02
CA SER A 97 -3.89 -16.66 4.64
C SER A 97 -2.71 -16.60 3.67
N GLY A 98 -2.94 -16.89 2.39
CA GLY A 98 -1.94 -16.78 1.33
C GLY A 98 -1.49 -15.34 1.08
N ILE A 99 -2.42 -14.38 1.07
CA ILE A 99 -2.12 -12.94 0.94
C ILE A 99 -1.28 -12.46 2.13
N LYS A 100 -1.62 -12.88 3.35
CA LYS A 100 -0.82 -12.55 4.54
C LYS A 100 0.60 -13.08 4.42
N THR A 101 0.77 -14.35 4.05
CA THR A 101 2.10 -14.92 3.80
C THR A 101 2.85 -14.16 2.69
N LEU A 102 2.15 -13.79 1.61
CA LEU A 102 2.76 -13.03 0.52
C LEU A 102 3.25 -11.64 0.98
N ASN A 103 2.49 -10.95 1.83
CA ASN A 103 2.85 -9.65 2.38
C ASN A 103 4.12 -9.73 3.25
N GLU A 104 4.19 -10.76 4.10
CA GLU A 104 5.39 -11.03 4.91
C GLU A 104 6.61 -11.28 4.00
N LEU A 105 6.45 -12.08 2.95
CA LEU A 105 7.51 -12.32 1.98
C LEU A 105 7.91 -11.07 1.21
N ILE A 106 6.96 -10.21 0.81
CA ILE A 106 7.28 -8.92 0.19
C ILE A 106 8.18 -8.12 1.14
N THR A 107 7.79 -7.97 2.40
CA THR A 107 8.55 -7.21 3.40
C THR A 107 9.97 -7.77 3.60
N ILE A 108 10.13 -9.09 3.63
CA ILE A 108 11.43 -9.76 3.82
C ILE A 108 12.35 -9.53 2.61
N TYR A 109 11.81 -9.68 1.39
CA TYR A 109 12.61 -9.67 0.17
C TYR A 109 12.73 -8.30 -0.51
N TYR A 110 11.85 -7.37 -0.16
CA TYR A 110 11.87 -6.00 -0.66
C TYR A 110 13.20 -5.29 -0.37
N ASN A 111 13.64 -4.55 -1.38
CA ASN A 111 14.69 -3.55 -1.35
C ASN A 111 14.28 -2.43 -2.30
N ASP A 112 14.75 -1.21 -2.05
CA ASP A 112 14.26 0.00 -2.72
C ASP A 112 14.41 -0.02 -4.25
N ASN A 113 15.32 -0.85 -4.76
CA ASN A 113 15.60 -0.95 -6.19
C ASN A 113 14.77 -2.01 -6.94
N LYS A 114 14.21 -3.01 -6.25
CA LYS A 114 13.52 -4.14 -6.91
C LYS A 114 12.38 -4.71 -6.06
N HIS A 115 11.15 -4.53 -6.55
CA HIS A 115 9.97 -5.18 -6.01
C HIS A 115 10.08 -6.72 -6.14
N PRO A 116 9.70 -7.51 -5.12
CA PRO A 116 9.76 -8.97 -5.20
C PRO A 116 8.96 -9.58 -6.38
N PHE A 117 7.84 -8.99 -6.78
CA PHE A 117 7.12 -9.43 -7.99
C PHE A 117 7.96 -9.28 -9.26
N THR A 118 8.79 -8.23 -9.39
CA THR A 118 9.66 -8.08 -10.57
C THR A 118 10.82 -9.06 -10.50
N GLN A 119 11.40 -9.22 -9.30
CA GLN A 119 12.53 -10.11 -9.07
C GLN A 119 12.19 -11.59 -9.30
N PHE A 120 11.05 -12.07 -8.78
CA PHE A 120 10.74 -13.49 -8.74
C PHE A 120 9.69 -13.95 -9.75
N LEU A 121 8.84 -13.04 -10.23
CA LEU A 121 7.77 -13.38 -11.17
C LEU A 121 8.05 -12.84 -12.59
N GLY A 122 9.20 -12.19 -12.79
CA GLY A 122 9.58 -11.62 -14.08
C GLY A 122 8.64 -10.50 -14.55
N VAL A 123 7.87 -9.94 -13.63
CA VAL A 123 6.96 -8.83 -13.90
C VAL A 123 7.79 -7.63 -14.31
N LYS A 124 7.57 -7.12 -15.53
CA LYS A 124 8.25 -5.93 -16.03
C LYS A 124 7.49 -4.70 -15.57
N MET A 125 8.09 -3.91 -14.69
CA MET A 125 7.68 -2.53 -14.54
C MET A 125 8.06 -1.83 -15.83
N LYS A 126 7.07 -1.36 -16.57
CA LYS A 126 7.32 -0.31 -17.54
C LYS A 126 7.07 0.98 -16.80
N ASP A 127 8.00 1.90 -16.94
CA ASP A 127 7.83 3.30 -16.61
C ASP A 127 6.42 3.69 -17.15
N GLU A 128 5.48 4.08 -16.28
CA GLU A 128 4.09 4.56 -16.58
C GLU A 128 2.95 3.54 -16.54
N SER A 129 3.12 2.33 -17.07
CA SER A 129 1.96 1.47 -17.33
C SER A 129 1.54 0.64 -16.12
N PHE A 130 0.22 0.43 -15.97
CA PHE A 130 -0.27 -0.53 -14.99
C PHE A 130 0.27 -1.93 -15.24
N VAL A 131 0.73 -2.52 -14.15
CA VAL A 131 1.35 -3.84 -14.12
C VAL A 131 0.35 -4.84 -13.57
N THR A 132 0.12 -5.89 -14.34
CA THR A 132 -0.74 -7.01 -13.95
C THR A 132 0.08 -8.13 -13.33
N THR A 133 -0.49 -8.78 -12.33
CA THR A 133 0.07 -9.96 -11.66
C THR A 133 -0.94 -11.10 -11.81
N PRO A 134 -0.95 -11.86 -12.93
CA PRO A 134 -2.13 -12.61 -13.38
C PRO A 134 -2.82 -13.48 -12.32
N ILE A 135 -2.04 -14.24 -11.53
CA ILE A 135 -2.59 -15.11 -10.49
C ILE A 135 -3.21 -14.29 -9.35
N LEU A 136 -2.52 -13.26 -8.89
CA LEU A 136 -3.02 -12.41 -7.83
C LEU A 136 -4.27 -11.66 -8.30
N ASP A 137 -4.23 -11.04 -9.48
CA ASP A 137 -5.32 -10.23 -10.00
C ASP A 137 -6.60 -11.06 -10.23
N GLU A 138 -6.46 -12.24 -10.84
CA GLU A 138 -7.59 -13.12 -11.13
C GLU A 138 -8.26 -13.60 -9.83
N TYR A 139 -7.47 -14.13 -8.89
CA TYR A 139 -8.03 -14.75 -7.68
C TYR A 139 -8.45 -13.71 -6.64
N PHE A 140 -7.78 -12.55 -6.58
CA PHE A 140 -8.26 -11.44 -5.77
C PHE A 140 -9.63 -10.97 -6.24
N LYS A 141 -9.83 -10.74 -7.56
CA LYS A 141 -11.14 -10.34 -8.11
C LYS A 141 -12.24 -11.35 -7.79
N LYS A 142 -11.93 -12.65 -7.79
CA LYS A 142 -12.87 -13.72 -7.40
C LYS A 142 -13.31 -13.62 -5.94
N HIS A 143 -12.39 -13.26 -5.05
CA HIS A 143 -12.63 -13.27 -3.60
C HIS A 143 -12.95 -11.90 -3.00
N ILE A 144 -12.74 -10.81 -3.74
CA ILE A 144 -12.66 -9.43 -3.24
C ILE A 144 -13.79 -9.05 -2.27
N ASN A 145 -15.03 -9.42 -2.57
CA ASN A 145 -16.21 -9.08 -1.77
C ASN A 145 -16.25 -9.77 -0.40
N ASN A 146 -15.48 -10.84 -0.21
CA ASN A 146 -15.44 -11.66 0.99
C ASN A 146 -14.15 -11.47 1.81
N LEU A 147 -13.16 -10.75 1.27
CA LEU A 147 -11.88 -10.53 1.95
C LEU A 147 -12.04 -9.60 3.17
N SER A 148 -11.28 -9.81 4.22
CA SER A 148 -11.22 -8.94 5.38
C SER A 148 -10.62 -7.57 5.03
N PRO A 149 -10.95 -6.50 5.79
CA PRO A 149 -10.32 -5.20 5.61
C PRO A 149 -8.79 -5.26 5.70
N GLU A 150 -8.25 -6.05 6.61
CA GLU A 150 -6.81 -6.23 6.80
C GLU A 150 -6.15 -6.85 5.56
N THR A 151 -6.84 -7.79 4.91
CA THR A 151 -6.37 -8.41 3.66
C THR A 151 -6.36 -7.39 2.52
N LEU A 152 -7.41 -6.56 2.39
CA LEU A 152 -7.45 -5.50 1.38
C LEU A 152 -6.33 -4.46 1.61
N VAL A 153 -6.11 -4.05 2.86
CA VAL A 153 -5.01 -3.15 3.24
C VAL A 153 -3.65 -3.79 2.93
N ALA A 154 -3.46 -5.07 3.27
CA ALA A 154 -2.23 -5.79 2.98
C ALA A 154 -1.94 -5.79 1.47
N VAL A 155 -2.95 -5.95 0.61
CA VAL A 155 -2.77 -5.83 -0.84
C VAL A 155 -2.25 -4.45 -1.23
N VAL A 156 -2.83 -3.37 -0.72
CA VAL A 156 -2.35 -2.01 -1.02
C VAL A 156 -0.93 -1.79 -0.50
N GLN A 157 -0.62 -2.23 0.72
CA GLN A 157 0.73 -2.10 1.30
C GLN A 157 1.79 -2.87 0.50
N MET A 158 1.43 -4.05 -0.01
CA MET A 158 2.28 -4.84 -0.90
C MET A 158 2.53 -4.13 -2.22
N THR A 159 1.55 -3.40 -2.77
CA THR A 159 1.60 -2.92 -4.15
C THR A 159 1.78 -1.40 -4.29
N LEU A 160 1.77 -0.65 -3.20
CA LEU A 160 2.00 0.79 -3.15
C LEU A 160 3.18 1.10 -2.22
N GLN A 161 4.34 0.50 -2.47
CA GLN A 161 5.52 0.71 -1.60
C GLN A 161 6.29 1.99 -1.94
N ASN A 162 6.23 2.46 -3.19
CA ASN A 162 6.82 3.70 -3.66
C ASN A 162 6.08 4.22 -4.90
N ILE A 163 6.47 5.39 -5.41
CA ILE A 163 5.89 6.06 -6.58
C ILE A 163 6.06 5.33 -7.92
N TYR A 164 6.99 4.38 -8.01
CA TYR A 164 7.29 3.68 -9.26
C TYR A 164 6.47 2.39 -9.42
N PHE A 165 5.72 1.95 -8.40
CA PHE A 165 4.98 0.69 -8.43
C PHE A 165 3.51 0.90 -8.79
N ASN A 166 3.22 0.67 -10.08
CA ASN A 166 1.91 0.86 -10.68
C ASN A 166 1.14 -0.45 -10.86
N PHE A 167 0.90 -1.23 -9.80
CA PHE A 167 0.10 -2.45 -9.93
C PHE A 167 -1.40 -2.16 -10.07
N GLU A 168 -2.08 -2.86 -11.00
CA GLU A 168 -3.52 -2.71 -11.22
C GLU A 168 -4.35 -3.09 -9.98
N ILE A 169 -3.87 -4.09 -9.23
CA ILE A 169 -4.57 -4.65 -8.07
C ILE A 169 -4.78 -3.64 -6.94
N THR A 170 -3.92 -2.63 -6.84
CA THR A 170 -4.01 -1.54 -5.87
C THR A 170 -5.36 -0.85 -5.96
N SER A 171 -5.77 -0.46 -7.17
CA SER A 171 -7.05 0.25 -7.39
C SER A 171 -8.26 -0.62 -7.06
N PHE A 172 -8.20 -1.94 -7.32
CA PHE A 172 -9.31 -2.84 -6.97
C PHE A 172 -9.50 -2.93 -5.45
N ALA A 173 -8.41 -3.08 -4.68
CA ALA A 173 -8.48 -3.12 -3.23
C ALA A 173 -9.03 -1.81 -2.64
N ILE A 174 -8.54 -0.66 -3.10
CA ILE A 174 -9.00 0.66 -2.64
C ILE A 174 -10.48 0.88 -2.97
N ALA A 175 -10.92 0.53 -4.19
CA ALA A 175 -12.31 0.67 -4.58
C ALA A 175 -13.25 -0.13 -3.67
N GLU A 176 -12.86 -1.34 -3.28
CA GLU A 176 -13.64 -2.15 -2.34
C GLU A 176 -13.64 -1.56 -0.92
N ILE A 177 -12.50 -1.04 -0.45
CA ILE A 177 -12.42 -0.33 0.85
C ILE A 177 -13.34 0.91 0.86
N ILE A 178 -13.36 1.70 -0.22
CA ILE A 178 -14.26 2.85 -0.39
C ILE A 178 -15.72 2.40 -0.35
N LYS A 179 -16.07 1.37 -1.13
CA LYS A 179 -17.43 0.82 -1.18
C LYS A 179 -17.93 0.40 0.19
N ARG A 180 -17.05 -0.15 1.04
CA ARG A 180 -17.36 -0.57 2.41
C ARG A 180 -17.34 0.56 3.44
N LYS A 181 -16.86 1.74 3.07
CA LYS A 181 -16.68 2.90 3.97
C LYS A 181 -15.91 2.54 5.25
N ASN A 182 -14.93 1.65 5.15
CA ASN A 182 -14.14 1.23 6.30
C ASN A 182 -13.07 2.30 6.62
N ILE A 183 -13.28 3.07 7.68
CA ILE A 183 -12.42 4.21 8.06
C ILE A 183 -11.01 3.74 8.43
N ASP A 184 -10.88 2.70 9.25
CA ASP A 184 -9.56 2.20 9.69
C ASP A 184 -8.71 1.74 8.49
N ALA A 185 -9.32 1.07 7.52
CA ALA A 185 -8.66 0.68 6.29
C ALA A 185 -8.28 1.90 5.44
N GLN A 186 -9.15 2.91 5.32
CA GLN A 186 -8.85 4.16 4.60
C GLN A 186 -7.69 4.93 5.25
N LEU A 187 -7.64 5.01 6.58
CA LEU A 187 -6.52 5.59 7.32
C LEU A 187 -5.22 4.84 7.05
N ALA A 188 -5.26 3.50 7.01
CA ALA A 188 -4.09 2.70 6.65
C ALA A 188 -3.63 2.95 5.20
N ILE A 189 -4.56 3.22 4.27
CA ILE A 189 -4.21 3.60 2.89
C ILE A 189 -3.57 4.99 2.85
N VAL A 190 -4.08 5.96 3.62
CA VAL A 190 -3.47 7.30 3.74
C VAL A 190 -2.03 7.21 4.23
N SER A 191 -1.79 6.47 5.33
CA SER A 191 -0.42 6.28 5.84
C SER A 191 0.48 5.58 4.82
N GLN A 192 -0.04 4.61 4.06
CA GLN A 192 0.73 3.94 3.03
C GLN A 192 1.05 4.86 1.83
N PHE A 193 0.11 5.72 1.43
CA PHE A 193 0.33 6.72 0.39
C PHE A 193 1.43 7.71 0.79
N LEU A 194 1.35 8.29 1.99
CA LEU A 194 2.34 9.23 2.49
C LEU A 194 3.74 8.59 2.57
N LYS A 195 3.81 7.35 3.05
CA LYS A 195 5.06 6.58 3.04
C LYS A 195 5.59 6.32 1.64
N ALA A 196 4.72 5.99 0.69
CA ALA A 196 5.13 5.78 -0.70
C ALA A 196 5.66 7.06 -1.36
N CYS A 197 5.25 8.22 -0.85
CA CYS A 197 5.64 9.55 -1.32
C CYS A 197 6.80 10.18 -0.50
N GLU A 198 7.46 9.46 0.41
CA GLU A 198 8.53 10.00 1.28
C GLU A 198 9.65 10.73 0.51
N TYR A 199 9.95 10.28 -0.72
CA TYR A 199 10.95 10.87 -1.61
C TYR A 199 10.34 11.38 -2.93
N TYR A 200 9.04 11.61 -2.94
CA TYR A 200 8.34 12.17 -4.08
C TYR A 200 8.50 13.69 -4.09
N ASP A 201 8.84 14.22 -5.25
CA ASP A 201 8.91 15.66 -5.49
C ASP A 201 7.52 16.16 -5.87
N ALA A 202 6.90 16.93 -4.97
CA ALA A 202 5.54 17.45 -5.16
C ALA A 202 5.48 18.35 -6.40
N GLY A 203 4.36 18.35 -7.12
CA GLY A 203 4.24 19.19 -8.32
C GLY A 203 4.78 18.59 -9.61
N HIS A 204 5.26 17.35 -9.55
CA HIS A 204 5.80 16.63 -10.70
C HIS A 204 4.94 15.41 -11.05
N ARG A 205 3.61 15.63 -11.13
CA ARG A 205 2.60 14.68 -11.66
C ARG A 205 2.75 14.49 -13.17
N PHE A 206 3.93 14.07 -13.61
CA PHE A 206 4.31 14.02 -15.02
C PHE A 206 3.58 12.90 -15.81
N TRP A 207 2.90 11.97 -15.12
CA TRP A 207 2.50 10.68 -15.69
C TRP A 207 0.97 10.53 -15.76
N SER A 208 0.19 11.23 -14.93
CA SER A 208 -1.30 11.24 -14.84
C SER A 208 -2.01 9.87 -14.86
N THR A 209 -1.26 8.77 -14.79
CA THR A 209 -1.76 7.38 -14.93
C THR A 209 -1.21 6.46 -13.86
N THR A 210 -0.52 6.98 -12.85
CA THR A 210 0.04 6.17 -11.77
C THR A 210 -1.01 5.75 -10.74
N ASN A 211 -0.64 4.86 -9.82
CA ASN A 211 -1.49 4.57 -8.67
C ASN A 211 -1.70 5.80 -7.78
N GLN A 212 -0.69 6.68 -7.70
CA GLN A 212 -0.72 7.94 -6.96
C GLN A 212 -1.73 8.90 -7.59
N ASP A 213 -1.66 9.09 -8.90
CA ASP A 213 -2.61 9.94 -9.64
C ASP A 213 -4.04 9.42 -9.46
N LYS A 214 -4.25 8.11 -9.60
CA LYS A 214 -5.57 7.51 -9.36
C LYS A 214 -6.04 7.70 -7.93
N LEU A 215 -5.13 7.65 -6.95
CA LEU A 215 -5.47 7.91 -5.56
C LEU A 215 -5.99 9.35 -5.40
N ILE A 216 -5.22 10.32 -5.87
CA ILE A 216 -5.53 11.75 -5.79
C ILE A 216 -6.84 12.06 -6.53
N ASP A 217 -6.94 11.68 -7.80
CA ASP A 217 -8.03 12.16 -8.67
C ASP A 217 -9.34 11.37 -8.46
N ASN A 218 -9.24 10.06 -8.21
CA ASN A 218 -10.39 9.16 -8.33
C ASN A 218 -10.82 8.49 -7.02
N HIS A 219 -9.91 8.34 -6.05
CA HIS A 219 -10.16 7.54 -4.85
C HIS A 219 -10.31 8.40 -3.60
N PHE A 220 -9.35 9.27 -3.28
CA PHE A 220 -9.40 10.15 -2.10
C PHE A 220 -10.67 11.00 -2.05
N PRO A 221 -11.21 11.57 -3.15
CA PRO A 221 -12.46 12.32 -3.09
C PRO A 221 -13.66 11.50 -2.56
N LYS A 222 -13.56 10.17 -2.54
CA LYS A 222 -14.59 9.24 -2.06
C LYS A 222 -14.32 8.70 -0.65
N PHE A 223 -13.23 9.10 -0.01
CA PHE A 223 -12.90 8.70 1.36
C PHE A 223 -13.83 9.38 2.37
N GLN A 224 -13.93 8.80 3.56
CA GLN A 224 -14.62 9.42 4.69
C GLN A 224 -13.79 10.59 5.22
N SER A 225 -14.47 11.57 5.80
CA SER A 225 -13.85 12.82 6.27
C SER A 225 -12.74 12.60 7.29
N GLU A 226 -12.83 11.57 8.14
CA GLU A 226 -11.80 11.21 9.11
C GLU A 226 -10.47 10.84 8.43
N ALA A 227 -10.53 10.08 7.34
CA ALA A 227 -9.34 9.69 6.59
C ALA A 227 -8.79 10.86 5.77
N LEU A 228 -9.68 11.68 5.19
CA LEU A 228 -9.27 12.89 4.48
C LEU A 228 -8.64 13.94 5.41
N LEU A 229 -9.17 14.09 6.63
CA LEU A 229 -8.56 14.94 7.66
C LEU A 229 -7.12 14.49 7.92
N LYS A 230 -6.91 13.18 8.16
CA LYS A 230 -5.56 12.65 8.39
C LYS A 230 -4.61 12.89 7.23
N LEU A 231 -5.10 12.78 6.00
CA LEU A 231 -4.31 13.09 4.81
C LEU A 231 -3.93 14.57 4.77
N LEU A 232 -4.92 15.45 4.85
CA LEU A 232 -4.73 16.91 4.80
C LEU A 232 -3.82 17.44 5.93
N GLU A 233 -3.82 16.81 7.11
CA GLU A 233 -2.92 17.15 8.21
C GLU A 233 -1.43 16.90 7.91
N GLU A 234 -1.13 15.97 7.00
CA GLU A 234 0.25 15.54 6.72
C GLU A 234 0.78 16.01 5.36
N LEU A 235 -0.06 16.63 4.52
CA LEU A 235 0.38 17.13 3.23
C LEU A 235 1.17 18.44 3.38
N PRO A 236 2.34 18.57 2.73
CA PRO A 236 3.01 19.86 2.58
C PRO A 236 2.22 20.79 1.64
N THR A 237 2.41 22.09 1.80
CA THR A 237 1.79 23.14 0.97
C THR A 237 2.01 22.93 -0.53
N ASP A 238 3.19 22.42 -0.94
CA ASP A 238 3.48 22.07 -2.34
C ASP A 238 2.60 20.94 -2.90
N MET A 239 2.17 19.97 -2.07
CA MET A 239 1.23 18.94 -2.53
C MET A 239 -0.21 19.48 -2.57
N LEU A 240 -0.53 20.45 -1.71
CA LEU A 240 -1.85 21.07 -1.69
C LEU A 240 -2.05 21.99 -2.90
N SER A 241 -1.04 22.75 -3.31
CA SER A 241 -1.16 23.72 -4.40
C SER A 241 -1.55 23.08 -5.74
N GLY A 242 -2.50 23.68 -6.45
CA GLY A 242 -2.75 23.40 -7.86
C GLY A 242 -1.78 24.16 -8.78
N GLU A 243 -1.19 25.25 -8.29
CA GLU A 243 -0.11 25.96 -8.97
C GLU A 243 1.22 25.27 -8.65
N ASP A 244 1.83 24.65 -9.67
CA ASP A 244 3.08 23.90 -9.59
C ASP A 244 3.09 22.73 -8.57
N GLY A 245 1.92 22.31 -8.06
CA GLY A 245 1.77 21.24 -7.07
C GLY A 245 0.90 20.06 -7.54
N ASP A 246 0.39 19.25 -6.61
CA ASP A 246 -0.40 18.04 -6.94
C ASP A 246 -1.93 18.27 -7.04
N ALA A 247 -2.38 19.50 -6.80
CA ALA A 247 -3.78 19.91 -6.74
C ALA A 247 -4.62 19.11 -5.71
N MET A 248 -4.06 18.88 -4.51
CA MET A 248 -4.75 18.16 -3.43
C MET A 248 -5.61 19.07 -2.53
N GLU A 249 -5.56 20.40 -2.68
CA GLU A 249 -6.49 21.36 -2.08
C GLU A 249 -7.95 21.08 -2.47
N ALA A 250 -8.21 20.52 -3.66
CA ALA A 250 -9.55 20.08 -4.04
C ALA A 250 -10.16 19.05 -3.06
N LEU A 251 -9.33 18.35 -2.27
CA LEU A 251 -9.81 17.37 -1.26
C LEU A 251 -10.48 18.03 -0.05
N PHE A 252 -10.30 19.34 0.19
CA PHE A 252 -11.03 20.05 1.25
C PHE A 252 -12.56 19.97 1.03
N ILE A 253 -13.01 19.97 -0.22
CA ILE A 253 -14.44 19.91 -0.58
C ILE A 253 -15.09 18.61 -0.08
N PRO A 254 -14.67 17.40 -0.51
CA PRO A 254 -15.23 16.16 -0.01
C PRO A 254 -14.95 15.96 1.48
N ALA A 255 -13.81 16.43 2.01
CA ALA A 255 -13.51 16.31 3.44
C ALA A 255 -14.57 17.01 4.31
N LEU A 256 -14.98 18.24 3.95
CA LEU A 256 -15.98 19.01 4.68
C LEU A 256 -17.42 18.51 4.42
N ASN A 257 -17.71 18.06 3.20
CA ASN A 257 -19.06 17.70 2.77
C ASN A 257 -19.46 16.27 3.15
N ASN A 258 -18.51 15.36 3.33
CA ASN A 258 -18.80 13.95 3.67
C ASN A 258 -19.12 13.72 5.16
N THR A 259 -19.06 14.75 6.01
CA THR A 259 -19.38 14.65 7.43
C THR A 259 -20.31 15.76 7.92
N LYS A 260 -21.02 15.47 9.01
CA LYS A 260 -21.79 16.45 9.79
C LYS A 260 -21.18 16.70 11.17
N ASN A 261 -20.07 16.02 11.49
CA ASN A 261 -19.38 16.22 12.76
C ASN A 261 -18.68 17.58 12.75
N LYS A 262 -19.11 18.47 13.64
CA LYS A 262 -18.58 19.83 13.73
C LYS A 262 -17.11 19.87 14.16
N GLU A 263 -16.66 18.93 14.98
CA GLU A 263 -15.27 18.87 15.43
C GLU A 263 -14.35 18.54 14.26
N ILE A 264 -14.73 17.55 13.44
CA ILE A 264 -13.98 17.18 12.23
C ILE A 264 -14.00 18.35 11.23
N GLN A 265 -15.17 18.95 10.98
CA GLN A 265 -15.27 20.12 10.09
C GLN A 265 -14.36 21.27 10.56
N GLN A 266 -14.35 21.56 11.87
CA GLN A 266 -13.51 22.62 12.43
C GLN A 266 -12.02 22.30 12.29
N ALA A 267 -11.61 21.06 12.50
CA ALA A 267 -10.23 20.63 12.29
C ALA A 267 -9.80 20.84 10.82
N ILE A 268 -10.62 20.40 9.86
CA ILE A 268 -10.35 20.57 8.43
C ILE A 268 -10.25 22.07 8.05
N LEU A 269 -11.18 22.89 8.54
CA LEU A 269 -11.16 24.34 8.31
C LEU A 269 -9.92 25.03 8.90
N THR A 270 -9.41 24.52 10.02
CA THR A 270 -8.19 25.05 10.64
C THR A 270 -6.97 24.77 9.76
N ILE A 271 -6.90 23.59 9.14
CA ILE A 271 -5.84 23.25 8.16
C ILE A 271 -5.95 24.14 6.92
N LEU A 272 -7.17 24.34 6.40
CA LEU A 272 -7.41 25.22 5.25
C LEU A 272 -6.97 26.67 5.53
N GLU A 273 -7.25 27.18 6.74
CA GLU A 273 -6.79 28.51 7.15
C GLU A 273 -5.25 28.59 7.22
N THR A 274 -4.59 27.57 7.77
CA THR A 274 -3.12 27.49 7.80
C THR A 274 -2.53 27.47 6.40
N TYR A 275 -3.04 26.60 5.51
CA TYR A 275 -2.60 26.52 4.12
C TYR A 275 -2.74 27.86 3.39
N LYS A 276 -3.90 28.52 3.54
CA LYS A 276 -4.12 29.85 2.96
C LYS A 276 -3.09 30.87 3.47
N LYS A 277 -2.83 30.87 4.77
CA LYS A 277 -1.87 31.81 5.38
C LYS A 277 -0.46 31.58 4.85
N GLU A 278 -0.01 30.34 4.77
CA GLU A 278 1.32 29.99 4.25
C GLU A 278 1.46 30.41 2.78
N TYR A 279 0.46 30.10 1.96
CA TYR A 279 0.44 30.49 0.54
C TYR A 279 0.50 32.02 0.35
N GLU A 280 -0.23 32.79 1.17
CA GLU A 280 -0.17 34.26 1.16
C GLU A 280 1.19 34.81 1.65
N GLU A 281 1.82 34.18 2.64
CA GLU A 281 3.13 34.59 3.18
C GLU A 281 4.27 34.35 2.18
N GLU A 282 4.17 33.33 1.32
CA GLU A 282 5.17 33.03 0.29
C GLU A 282 5.08 33.96 -0.94
N GLY A 283 4.08 34.86 -1.00
CA GLY A 283 3.96 35.86 -2.04
C GLY A 283 3.39 35.34 -3.35
N TYR A 284 2.73 34.19 -3.34
CA TYR A 284 1.86 33.72 -4.42
C TYR A 284 0.55 34.51 -4.36
N VAL A 285 0.59 35.76 -4.81
CA VAL A 285 -0.52 36.72 -4.70
C VAL A 285 -1.40 36.63 -5.94
N ASP A 286 -2.19 35.56 -6.05
CA ASP A 286 -3.44 35.63 -6.81
C ASP A 286 -4.62 35.63 -5.82
N ASP A 287 -5.23 36.81 -5.66
CA ASP A 287 -6.32 37.02 -4.71
C ASP A 287 -7.53 36.13 -5.04
N ASP A 288 -7.66 35.71 -6.31
CA ASP A 288 -8.80 34.94 -6.84
C ASP A 288 -8.67 33.42 -6.62
N TYR A 289 -7.47 32.90 -6.31
CA TYR A 289 -7.21 31.45 -6.19
C TYR A 289 -8.07 30.80 -5.09
N PHE A 290 -8.06 31.37 -3.88
CA PHE A 290 -8.85 30.84 -2.76
C PHE A 290 -10.34 31.17 -2.88
N GLU A 291 -10.73 32.20 -3.64
CA GLU A 291 -12.13 32.54 -3.83
C GLU A 291 -12.86 31.41 -4.56
N ALA A 292 -12.30 30.89 -5.65
CA ALA A 292 -12.86 29.75 -6.38
C ALA A 292 -12.99 28.49 -5.49
N LEU A 293 -11.96 28.15 -4.73
CA LEU A 293 -12.00 27.01 -3.81
C LEU A 293 -13.09 27.18 -2.73
N PHE A 294 -13.23 28.38 -2.17
CA PHE A 294 -14.24 28.66 -1.15
C PHE A 294 -15.66 28.64 -1.70
N GLU A 295 -15.87 29.11 -2.94
CA GLU A 295 -17.15 28.98 -3.63
C GLU A 295 -17.54 27.50 -3.83
N GLU A 296 -16.59 26.67 -4.28
CA GLU A 296 -16.83 25.23 -4.48
C GLU A 296 -17.14 24.49 -3.17
N ILE A 297 -16.41 24.79 -2.10
CA ILE A 297 -16.72 24.25 -0.76
C ILE A 297 -18.13 24.68 -0.36
N SER A 298 -18.45 25.97 -0.52
CA SER A 298 -19.72 26.56 -0.07
C SER A 298 -20.94 26.00 -0.80
N ALA A 299 -20.81 25.59 -2.06
CA ALA A 299 -21.91 25.12 -2.89
C ALA A 299 -22.74 23.98 -2.26
N ASN A 300 -22.11 23.12 -1.46
CA ASN A 300 -22.78 21.99 -0.78
C ASN A 300 -22.52 21.93 0.73
N ALA A 301 -21.88 22.96 1.30
CA ALA A 301 -21.48 23.00 2.68
C ALA A 301 -22.66 23.18 3.65
N SER A 302 -22.44 22.78 4.90
CA SER A 302 -23.35 23.14 5.99
C SER A 302 -23.23 24.63 6.37
N ASN A 303 -24.30 25.21 6.92
CA ASN A 303 -24.28 26.59 7.42
C ASN A 303 -23.14 26.89 8.42
N ASN A 304 -22.65 25.87 9.14
CA ASN A 304 -21.51 26.04 10.05
C ASN A 304 -20.22 26.29 9.27
N VAL A 305 -19.98 25.47 8.24
CA VAL A 305 -18.79 25.59 7.38
C VAL A 305 -18.80 26.93 6.65
N ILE A 306 -19.93 27.34 6.08
CA ILE A 306 -20.07 28.64 5.40
C ILE A 306 -19.68 29.81 6.33
N LYS A 307 -20.19 29.82 7.56
CA LYS A 307 -19.87 30.88 8.55
C LYS A 307 -18.39 30.93 8.93
N GLU A 308 -17.72 29.78 9.00
CA GLU A 308 -16.28 29.77 9.29
C GLU A 308 -15.45 30.20 8.07
N LEU A 309 -15.85 29.83 6.85
CA LEU A 309 -15.20 30.31 5.62
C LEU A 309 -15.30 31.85 5.47
N GLU A 310 -16.47 32.42 5.81
CA GLU A 310 -16.65 33.88 5.85
C GLU A 310 -15.65 34.56 6.81
N LYS A 311 -15.35 33.93 7.96
CA LYS A 311 -14.36 34.45 8.91
C LYS A 311 -12.93 34.34 8.37
N ILE A 312 -12.57 33.21 7.75
CA ILE A 312 -11.25 32.99 7.14
C ILE A 312 -11.02 34.06 6.06
N THR A 313 -12.02 34.32 5.23
CA THR A 313 -11.97 35.34 4.17
C THR A 313 -11.85 36.76 4.73
N ALA A 314 -12.64 37.09 5.77
CA ALA A 314 -12.66 38.43 6.35
C ALA A 314 -11.33 38.83 7.04
N ARG A 315 -10.54 37.86 7.54
CA ARG A 315 -9.26 38.13 8.21
C ARG A 315 -8.24 38.85 7.31
N LYS A 316 -8.27 38.62 5.99
CA LYS A 316 -7.42 39.33 4.99
C LYS A 316 -7.67 40.84 4.96
N LYS A 317 -8.92 41.28 5.15
CA LYS A 317 -9.29 42.71 5.05
C LYS A 317 -8.75 43.57 6.20
N ASN A 318 -8.39 42.97 7.34
CA ASN A 318 -7.92 43.71 8.52
C ASN A 318 -6.39 43.79 8.66
N THR A 319 -5.63 43.00 7.90
CA THR A 319 -4.15 43.00 7.97
C THR A 319 -3.50 44.04 7.05
N HIS A 320 -4.28 44.66 6.15
CA HIS A 320 -3.86 45.72 5.23
C HIS A 320 -4.49 47.10 5.54
N ALA A 321 -5.05 47.28 6.74
CA ALA A 321 -5.57 48.56 7.24
C ALA A 321 -4.62 49.16 8.29
#